data_AF-A0A9E5DH86-F1
#
_entry.id   AF-A0A9E5DH86-F1
#
_cell.length_a   1.000
_cell.length_b   1.000
_cell.length_c   1.000
_cell.angle_alpha   90.00
_cell.angle_beta   90.00
_cell.angle_gamma   90.00
#
_symmetry.space_group_name_H-M   'P 1'
#
loop_
_entity.id
_entity.type
_entity.pdbx_description
1 polymer ?
#
loop_
_entity_poly.entity_id
_entity_poly.type
_entity_poly.pdbx_seq_one_letter_code
_entity_poly.pdbx_strand_id
1 'polypeptide(L)'
;MKCKYEGCNEEVFEDDFCIMHIKLPDNEESKEFKRINELKQKKAQKMIDNNNFNFKGAILHISNINSKEEIYKKFEYQHSKELNKLIKNITKYVNDGNIIASKSRYYKEHKDLIFSYLLEKTNIEQQLNRMNASLESVTDYKKLKKLFSDLKSVEDDLLTMKLLEFLDKEIDELRKNKMDNYIFIFFINIEKYPSIGNLHYTERKGKEKQFFEYILKLFNLKRLDSIDYNIDDSNTENTLKDLINKFINYSNGETLKLEIEARDYIFAYDEANFIIDFFLGSLAFIKNFFTRPYSYGNANYSIFEIEPKYHIVLRNGKELINPDDFHLRVDLDVKLKNTIEQLNESKDLDICRNLPTYKSVYRIIEKCQQSKKDKNRLFFILKKSLSQYYSACLEEDLDYSFLKFWIISEYVIKQIVGKKNDDSIIRIMKKILSTHLKFSIEKFLEKRIRYLYNQRNKLVHEGKTGIISQEDRNLSKSIADSILIFYFNHLIEFKNVNEYNFYLQNIKENEKNLERYSQLLEKLQDNKKLRKVYSVINNIKQE
;
A
#
# COMPACT_ATOMS: atom_id res chain seq x y z
N MET A 1 21.89 -25.33 -42.48
CA MET A 1 20.94 -26.23 -41.77
C MET A 1 19.78 -25.39 -41.26
N LYS A 2 18.57 -25.94 -41.19
CA LYS A 2 17.39 -25.23 -40.64
C LYS A 2 17.29 -25.41 -39.13
N CYS A 3 16.78 -24.40 -38.45
CA CYS A 3 16.54 -24.44 -37.01
C CYS A 3 15.64 -25.62 -36.62
N LYS A 4 16.02 -26.31 -35.53
CA LYS A 4 15.30 -27.47 -34.98
C LYS A 4 13.97 -27.12 -34.28
N TYR A 5 13.69 -25.83 -34.06
CA TYR A 5 12.42 -25.40 -33.48
C TYR A 5 11.28 -25.60 -34.50
N GLU A 6 10.21 -26.28 -34.08
CA GLU A 6 9.11 -26.66 -34.97
C GLU A 6 8.44 -25.44 -35.60
N GLY A 7 8.44 -25.39 -36.94
CA GLY A 7 7.92 -24.26 -37.72
C GLY A 7 8.91 -23.11 -37.94
N CYS A 8 10.17 -23.22 -37.51
CA CYS A 8 11.21 -22.23 -37.79
C CYS A 8 11.98 -22.57 -39.08
N ASN A 9 11.95 -21.66 -40.06
CA ASN A 9 12.70 -21.81 -41.32
C ASN A 9 14.03 -21.05 -41.33
N GLU A 10 14.43 -20.46 -40.20
CA GLU A 10 15.66 -19.67 -40.10
C GLU A 10 16.91 -20.56 -40.11
N GLU A 11 18.02 -19.97 -40.56
CA GLU A 11 19.34 -20.61 -40.53
C GLU A 11 19.80 -20.82 -39.09
N VAL A 12 20.44 -21.98 -38.85
CA VAL A 12 21.06 -22.31 -37.57
C VAL A 12 22.20 -21.32 -37.28
N PHE A 13 22.19 -20.78 -36.07
CA PHE A 13 23.26 -19.96 -35.52
C PHE A 13 24.22 -20.83 -34.71
N GLU A 14 23.70 -21.58 -33.72
CA GLU A 14 24.47 -22.44 -32.82
C GLU A 14 23.55 -23.50 -32.17
N ASP A 15 24.10 -24.67 -31.82
CA ASP A 15 23.39 -25.79 -31.18
C ASP A 15 22.08 -26.24 -31.86
N ASP A 16 22.05 -26.32 -33.19
CA ASP A 16 20.85 -26.59 -34.00
C ASP A 16 19.73 -25.53 -33.93
N PHE A 17 19.94 -24.41 -33.24
CA PHE A 17 18.95 -23.34 -33.08
C PHE A 17 19.35 -22.06 -33.83
N CYS A 18 18.37 -21.32 -34.33
CA CYS A 18 18.61 -19.97 -34.85
C CYS A 18 18.83 -18.99 -33.69
N ILE A 19 19.31 -17.79 -34.00
CA ILE A 19 19.58 -16.76 -32.99
C ILE A 19 18.35 -16.42 -32.12
N MET A 20 17.13 -16.55 -32.66
CA MET A 20 15.90 -16.27 -31.90
C MET A 20 15.56 -17.38 -30.90
N HIS A 21 15.96 -18.62 -31.17
CA HIS A 21 15.60 -19.80 -30.36
C HIS A 21 16.71 -20.29 -29.42
N ILE A 22 17.93 -19.78 -29.56
CA ILE A 22 19.00 -20.10 -28.62
C ILE A 22 18.68 -19.54 -27.23
N LYS A 23 18.98 -20.30 -26.18
CA LYS A 23 18.82 -19.84 -24.80
C LYS A 23 19.87 -18.77 -24.48
N LEU A 24 19.48 -17.79 -23.67
CA LEU A 24 20.44 -16.84 -23.14
C LEU A 24 21.23 -17.49 -21.98
N PRO A 25 22.53 -17.20 -21.84
CA PRO A 25 23.30 -17.60 -20.67
C PRO A 25 22.67 -17.09 -19.36
N ASP A 26 22.78 -17.84 -18.28
CA ASP A 26 22.16 -17.47 -16.99
C ASP A 26 22.77 -16.22 -16.32
N ASN A 27 23.97 -15.81 -16.76
CA ASN A 27 24.67 -14.63 -16.21
C ASN A 27 24.52 -13.42 -17.13
N GLU A 28 23.61 -12.51 -16.80
CA GLU A 28 23.30 -11.27 -17.53
C GLU A 28 24.51 -10.33 -17.69
N GLU A 29 25.51 -10.40 -16.80
CA GLU A 29 26.71 -9.58 -16.89
C GLU A 29 27.77 -10.14 -17.86
N SER A 30 27.62 -11.40 -18.30
CA SER A 30 28.60 -12.05 -19.15
C SER A 30 28.70 -11.41 -20.55
N LYS A 31 29.91 -11.40 -21.11
CA LYS A 31 30.16 -10.91 -22.49
C LYS A 31 29.32 -11.69 -23.52
N GLU A 32 29.11 -12.97 -23.27
CA GLU A 32 28.35 -13.88 -24.13
C GLU A 32 26.85 -13.60 -24.08
N PHE A 33 26.29 -13.33 -22.89
CA PHE A 33 24.92 -12.85 -22.76
C PHE A 33 24.70 -11.56 -23.54
N LYS A 34 25.57 -10.57 -23.36
CA LYS A 34 25.47 -9.29 -24.07
C LYS A 34 25.53 -9.48 -25.58
N ARG A 35 26.47 -10.28 -26.07
CA ARG A 35 26.63 -10.59 -27.50
C ARG A 35 25.39 -11.27 -28.09
N ILE A 36 24.90 -12.35 -27.47
CA ILE A 36 23.72 -13.09 -27.96
C ILE A 36 22.47 -12.21 -27.90
N ASN A 37 22.34 -11.40 -26.86
CA ASN A 37 21.21 -10.49 -26.71
C ASN A 37 21.20 -9.37 -27.76
N GLU A 38 22.34 -8.75 -28.05
CA GLU A 38 22.46 -7.76 -29.13
C GLU A 38 22.12 -8.34 -30.50
N LEU A 39 22.55 -9.57 -30.79
CA LEU A 39 22.24 -10.27 -32.04
C LEU A 39 20.75 -10.60 -32.16
N LYS A 40 20.11 -11.03 -31.06
CA LYS A 40 18.67 -11.23 -30.98
C LYS A 40 17.90 -9.93 -31.24
N GLN A 41 18.32 -8.81 -30.64
CA GLN A 41 17.71 -7.50 -30.84
C GLN A 41 17.82 -7.03 -32.29
N LYS A 42 19.01 -7.13 -32.90
CA LYS A 42 19.21 -6.78 -34.30
C LYS A 42 18.36 -7.63 -35.24
N LYS A 43 18.23 -8.93 -34.96
CA LYS A 43 17.38 -9.82 -35.76
C LYS A 43 15.89 -9.50 -35.58
N ALA A 44 15.44 -9.23 -34.35
CA ALA A 44 14.07 -8.83 -34.05
C ALA A 44 13.71 -7.51 -34.77
N GLN A 45 14.59 -6.51 -34.74
CA GLN A 45 14.37 -5.25 -35.45
C GLN A 45 14.26 -5.46 -36.95
N LYS A 46 15.15 -6.25 -37.57
CA LYS A 46 15.06 -6.59 -39.00
C LYS A 46 13.76 -7.32 -39.36
N MET A 47 13.25 -8.17 -38.46
CA MET A 47 11.99 -8.87 -38.67
C MET A 47 10.79 -7.89 -38.61
N ILE A 48 10.82 -6.94 -37.67
CA ILE A 48 9.85 -5.84 -37.58
C ILE A 48 9.89 -4.97 -38.84
N ASP A 49 11.07 -4.54 -39.27
CA ASP A 49 11.25 -3.68 -40.45
C ASP A 49 10.74 -4.36 -41.74
N ASN A 50 10.74 -5.70 -41.78
CA ASN A 50 10.24 -6.51 -42.89
C ASN A 50 8.78 -6.96 -42.73
N ASN A 51 8.03 -6.43 -41.76
CA ASN A 51 6.66 -6.85 -41.42
C ASN A 51 6.50 -8.38 -41.14
N ASN A 52 7.57 -9.04 -40.69
CA ASN A 52 7.56 -10.45 -40.31
C ASN A 52 7.49 -10.59 -38.79
N PHE A 53 6.28 -10.72 -38.24
CA PHE A 53 6.05 -10.81 -36.79
C PHE A 53 5.99 -12.24 -36.25
N ASN A 54 6.48 -13.23 -37.02
CA ASN A 54 6.48 -14.62 -36.58
C ASN A 54 7.61 -14.90 -35.56
N PHE A 55 7.36 -14.55 -34.30
CA PHE A 55 8.29 -14.77 -33.18
C PHE A 55 8.05 -16.08 -32.41
N LYS A 56 7.35 -17.05 -33.01
CA LYS A 56 6.95 -18.27 -32.30
C LYS A 56 8.18 -18.99 -31.72
N GLY A 57 8.24 -19.10 -30.39
CA GLY A 57 9.36 -19.72 -29.65
C GLY A 57 10.57 -18.84 -29.38
N ALA A 58 10.56 -17.57 -29.81
CA ALA A 58 11.68 -16.67 -29.58
C ALA A 58 11.87 -16.39 -28.08
N ILE A 59 13.10 -16.53 -27.61
CA ILE A 59 13.50 -16.15 -26.25
C ILE A 59 14.21 -14.80 -26.36
N LEU A 60 13.50 -13.72 -26.00
CA LEU A 60 14.00 -12.35 -26.05
C LEU A 60 14.22 -11.80 -24.64
N HIS A 61 15.39 -11.22 -24.40
CA HIS A 61 15.63 -10.37 -23.24
C HIS A 61 15.58 -8.92 -23.68
N ILE A 62 14.48 -8.25 -23.36
CA ILE A 62 14.24 -6.88 -23.77
C ILE A 62 15.04 -5.96 -22.84
N SER A 63 16.27 -5.65 -23.24
CA SER A 63 17.10 -4.65 -22.59
C SER A 63 17.65 -3.70 -23.65
N ASN A 64 16.94 -2.59 -23.86
CA ASN A 64 17.19 -1.47 -24.79
C ASN A 64 16.43 -1.52 -26.12
N ILE A 65 15.15 -1.11 -26.05
CA ILE A 65 14.64 -0.07 -26.96
C ILE A 65 14.77 1.26 -26.17
N ASN A 66 15.16 2.33 -26.85
CA ASN A 66 15.71 3.57 -26.28
C ASN A 66 14.94 4.19 -25.10
N SER A 67 15.63 4.35 -23.97
CA SER A 67 15.54 5.47 -23.01
C SER A 67 14.20 6.22 -22.87
N LYS A 68 13.15 5.52 -22.44
CA LYS A 68 12.07 6.06 -21.61
C LYS A 68 11.85 5.05 -20.47
N GLU A 69 11.46 5.50 -19.27
CA GLU A 69 11.11 4.59 -18.16
C GLU A 69 9.88 3.76 -18.55
N GLU A 70 10.12 2.68 -19.28
CA GLU A 70 9.10 1.86 -19.93
C GLU A 70 8.33 0.99 -18.92
N ILE A 71 7.01 0.89 -19.13
CA ILE A 71 6.05 0.08 -18.34
C ILE A 71 6.41 -1.42 -18.30
N TYR A 72 7.25 -1.86 -19.23
CA TYR A 72 7.48 -3.25 -19.62
C TYR A 72 8.42 -4.09 -18.76
N LYS A 73 9.04 -3.55 -17.69
CA LYS A 73 10.10 -4.26 -16.93
C LYS A 73 9.71 -5.61 -16.31
N LYS A 74 8.44 -6.06 -16.41
CA LYS A 74 7.93 -7.32 -15.85
C LYS A 74 6.94 -8.09 -16.74
N PHE A 75 6.65 -7.64 -17.96
CA PHE A 75 5.51 -8.17 -18.70
C PHE A 75 5.90 -9.34 -19.63
N GLU A 76 5.75 -10.57 -19.14
CA GLU A 76 6.02 -11.81 -19.89
C GLU A 76 4.96 -12.13 -20.96
N TYR A 77 5.34 -12.86 -22.01
CA TYR A 77 4.45 -13.26 -23.11
C TYR A 77 3.17 -14.00 -22.65
N GLN A 78 3.29 -14.87 -21.64
CA GLN A 78 2.14 -15.59 -21.09
C GLN A 78 1.09 -14.64 -20.49
N HIS A 79 1.54 -13.54 -19.86
CA HIS A 79 0.65 -12.52 -19.31
C HIS A 79 -0.08 -11.74 -20.41
N SER A 80 0.55 -11.54 -21.57
CA SER A 80 -0.07 -10.91 -22.74
C SER A 80 -1.27 -11.70 -23.26
N LYS A 81 -1.17 -13.03 -23.31
CA LYS A 81 -2.27 -13.88 -23.80
C LYS A 81 -3.50 -13.84 -22.89
N GLU A 82 -3.30 -13.89 -21.58
CA GLU A 82 -4.39 -13.76 -20.59
C GLU A 82 -5.06 -12.39 -20.69
N LEU A 83 -4.25 -11.32 -20.78
CA LEU A 83 -4.74 -9.96 -20.87
C LEU A 83 -5.46 -9.68 -22.20
N ASN A 84 -4.95 -10.20 -23.33
CA ASN A 84 -5.62 -10.13 -24.64
C ASN A 84 -7.03 -10.71 -24.57
N LYS A 85 -7.22 -11.83 -23.86
CA LYS A 85 -8.55 -12.44 -23.66
C LYS A 85 -9.48 -11.53 -22.85
N LEU A 86 -8.97 -10.91 -21.79
CA LEU A 86 -9.74 -9.96 -20.98
C LEU A 86 -10.12 -8.71 -21.79
N ILE A 87 -9.18 -8.16 -22.57
CA ILE A 87 -9.41 -7.02 -23.46
C ILE A 87 -10.45 -7.39 -24.52
N LYS A 88 -10.32 -8.54 -25.20
CA LYS A 88 -11.29 -8.97 -26.21
C LYS A 88 -12.70 -9.16 -25.64
N ASN A 89 -12.82 -9.50 -24.35
CA ASN A 89 -14.12 -9.59 -23.70
C ASN A 89 -14.70 -8.21 -23.39
N ILE A 90 -13.90 -7.25 -22.91
CA ILE A 90 -14.42 -5.91 -22.59
C ILE A 90 -14.88 -5.16 -23.85
N THR A 91 -14.23 -5.36 -24.99
CA THR A 91 -14.63 -4.72 -26.26
C THR A 91 -16.03 -5.13 -26.73
N LYS A 92 -16.57 -6.28 -26.30
CA LYS A 92 -17.95 -6.74 -26.60
C LYS A 92 -19.02 -5.91 -25.90
N TYR A 93 -18.66 -5.17 -24.84
CA TYR A 93 -19.61 -4.37 -24.05
C TYR A 93 -19.65 -2.90 -24.47
N VAL A 94 -18.83 -2.52 -25.44
CA VAL A 94 -18.75 -1.16 -25.97
C VAL A 94 -19.28 -1.16 -27.41
N ASN A 95 -20.00 -0.14 -27.83
CA ASN A 95 -20.38 0.11 -29.23
C ASN A 95 -20.31 1.60 -29.53
N ASP A 96 -19.64 1.98 -30.62
CA ASP A 96 -19.44 3.38 -31.05
C ASP A 96 -18.97 4.29 -29.91
N GLY A 97 -17.98 3.83 -29.12
CA GLY A 97 -17.45 4.56 -27.97
C GLY A 97 -18.41 4.69 -26.78
N ASN A 98 -19.56 4.00 -26.80
CA ASN A 98 -20.54 3.98 -25.72
C ASN A 98 -20.66 2.59 -25.10
N ILE A 99 -20.96 2.52 -23.80
CA ILE A 99 -21.22 1.22 -23.16
C ILE A 99 -22.66 0.82 -23.46
N ILE A 100 -22.86 -0.44 -23.83
CA ILE A 100 -24.19 -1.02 -23.96
C ILE A 100 -24.83 -0.98 -22.56
N ALA A 101 -25.93 -0.22 -22.40
CA ALA A 101 -26.51 0.08 -21.08
C ALA A 101 -26.79 -1.18 -20.24
N SER A 102 -27.29 -2.25 -20.87
CA SER A 102 -27.56 -3.55 -20.22
C SER A 102 -26.30 -4.33 -19.78
N LYS A 103 -25.10 -3.85 -20.15
CA LYS A 103 -23.80 -4.48 -19.87
C LYS A 103 -22.87 -3.61 -19.03
N SER A 104 -23.36 -2.50 -18.47
CA SER A 104 -22.57 -1.56 -17.66
C SER A 104 -21.82 -2.22 -16.50
N ARG A 105 -22.50 -3.12 -15.77
CA ARG A 105 -21.90 -3.90 -14.68
C ARG A 105 -20.73 -4.78 -15.16
N TYR A 106 -20.94 -5.55 -16.23
CA TYR A 106 -19.91 -6.43 -16.79
C TYR A 106 -18.70 -5.65 -17.31
N TYR A 107 -18.94 -4.48 -17.91
CA TYR A 107 -17.85 -3.58 -18.32
C TYR A 107 -17.02 -3.16 -17.11
N LYS A 108 -17.66 -2.72 -16.01
CA LYS A 108 -16.95 -2.30 -14.79
C LYS A 108 -16.11 -3.46 -14.22
N GLU A 109 -16.70 -4.64 -14.07
CA GLU A 109 -16.00 -5.83 -13.56
C GLU A 109 -14.79 -6.21 -14.43
N HIS A 110 -14.94 -6.20 -15.77
CA HIS A 110 -13.82 -6.49 -16.67
C HIS A 110 -12.74 -5.41 -16.65
N LYS A 111 -13.14 -4.13 -16.56
CA LYS A 111 -12.21 -3.01 -16.43
C LYS A 111 -11.34 -3.19 -15.19
N ASP A 112 -11.99 -3.47 -14.06
CA ASP A 112 -11.30 -3.61 -12.77
C ASP A 112 -10.35 -4.82 -12.77
N LEU A 113 -10.73 -5.92 -13.43
CA LEU A 113 -9.85 -7.10 -13.64
C LEU A 113 -8.62 -6.76 -14.50
N ILE A 114 -8.82 -6.09 -15.64
CA ILE A 114 -7.74 -5.68 -16.54
C ILE A 114 -6.72 -4.82 -15.80
N PHE A 115 -7.19 -3.79 -15.08
CA PHE A 115 -6.28 -2.87 -14.39
C PHE A 115 -5.65 -3.50 -13.15
N SER A 116 -6.37 -4.33 -12.40
CA SER A 116 -5.78 -5.08 -11.27
C SER A 116 -4.64 -5.97 -11.75
N TYR A 117 -4.84 -6.67 -12.88
CA TYR A 117 -3.80 -7.48 -13.51
C TYR A 117 -2.60 -6.64 -13.98
N LEU A 118 -2.86 -5.50 -14.62
CA LEU A 118 -1.81 -4.58 -15.06
C LEU A 118 -1.00 -4.02 -13.88
N LEU A 119 -1.65 -3.57 -12.81
CA LEU A 119 -0.96 -3.05 -11.63
C LEU A 119 -0.08 -4.12 -10.96
N GLU A 120 -0.54 -5.38 -10.92
CA GLU A 120 0.27 -6.49 -10.36
C GLU A 120 1.50 -6.81 -11.23
N LYS A 121 1.33 -6.81 -12.56
CA LYS A 121 2.35 -7.29 -13.51
C LYS A 121 3.25 -6.20 -14.08
N THR A 122 2.98 -4.92 -13.84
CA THR A 122 3.76 -3.80 -14.39
C THR A 122 4.31 -2.90 -13.28
N ASN A 123 4.95 -1.79 -13.65
CA ASN A 123 5.37 -0.74 -12.71
C ASN A 123 4.46 0.50 -12.74
N ILE A 124 3.27 0.44 -13.37
CA ILE A 124 2.36 1.59 -13.54
C ILE A 124 2.07 2.25 -12.19
N GLU A 125 1.70 1.47 -11.18
CA GLU A 125 1.43 1.97 -9.82
C GLU A 125 2.62 2.76 -9.25
N GLN A 126 3.85 2.26 -9.45
CA GLN A 126 5.06 2.92 -8.98
C GLN A 126 5.34 4.23 -9.74
N GLN A 127 5.06 4.25 -11.06
CA GLN A 127 5.20 5.46 -11.86
C GLN A 127 4.19 6.52 -11.42
N LEU A 128 2.92 6.15 -11.29
CA LEU A 128 1.84 7.02 -10.82
C LEU A 128 2.14 7.60 -9.44
N ASN A 129 2.55 6.74 -8.49
CA ASN A 129 2.94 7.17 -7.14
C ASN A 129 4.13 8.13 -7.13
N ARG A 130 5.13 7.98 -8.02
CA ARG A 130 6.24 8.95 -8.14
C ARG A 130 5.81 10.31 -8.66
N MET A 131 4.69 10.35 -9.37
CA MET A 131 4.14 11.57 -9.96
C MET A 131 3.03 12.18 -9.10
N ASN A 132 2.71 11.60 -7.95
CA ASN A 132 1.56 11.93 -7.11
C ASN A 132 0.25 11.97 -7.91
N ALA A 133 -0.03 10.87 -8.61
CA ALA A 133 -1.18 10.70 -9.47
C ALA A 133 -1.90 9.37 -9.25
N SER A 134 -3.21 9.35 -9.50
CA SER A 134 -4.06 8.16 -9.43
C SER A 134 -4.17 7.46 -10.78
N LEU A 135 -4.64 6.20 -10.77
CA LEU A 135 -4.90 5.46 -12.00
C LEU A 135 -6.07 6.08 -12.77
N GLU A 136 -7.05 6.64 -12.06
CA GLU A 136 -8.24 7.30 -12.59
C GLU A 136 -7.88 8.46 -13.52
N SER A 137 -6.78 9.17 -13.23
CA SER A 137 -6.26 10.25 -14.07
C SER A 137 -5.78 9.79 -15.45
N VAL A 138 -5.32 8.55 -15.59
CA VAL A 138 -4.90 7.96 -16.89
C VAL A 138 -5.95 7.01 -17.48
N THR A 139 -6.98 6.70 -16.70
CA THR A 139 -8.08 5.81 -17.09
C THR A 139 -9.41 6.56 -17.22
N ASP A 140 -9.33 7.80 -17.72
CA ASP A 140 -10.53 8.61 -18.00
C ASP A 140 -11.57 7.77 -18.75
N TYR A 141 -12.77 7.76 -18.21
CA TYR A 141 -13.83 6.86 -18.64
C TYR A 141 -14.22 7.08 -20.10
N LYS A 142 -14.16 8.32 -20.63
CA LYS A 142 -14.46 8.60 -22.04
C LYS A 142 -13.32 8.11 -22.94
N LYS A 143 -12.07 8.37 -22.55
CA LYS A 143 -10.89 7.91 -23.31
C LYS A 143 -10.82 6.38 -23.39
N LEU A 144 -11.05 5.69 -22.28
CA LEU A 144 -11.04 4.21 -22.25
C LEU A 144 -12.14 3.58 -23.09
N LYS A 145 -13.36 4.13 -23.07
CA LYS A 145 -14.43 3.63 -23.95
C LYS A 145 -14.05 3.73 -25.41
N LYS A 146 -13.48 4.87 -25.82
CA LYS A 146 -13.01 5.06 -27.19
C LYS A 146 -11.94 4.03 -27.53
N LEU A 147 -10.93 3.87 -26.67
CA LEU A 147 -9.89 2.85 -26.85
C LEU A 147 -10.49 1.44 -27.04
N PHE A 148 -11.36 0.98 -26.14
CA PHE A 148 -11.92 -0.36 -26.24
C PHE A 148 -12.84 -0.54 -27.46
N SER A 149 -13.45 0.54 -27.97
CA SER A 149 -14.16 0.52 -29.25
C SER A 149 -13.18 0.31 -30.41
N ASP A 150 -12.07 1.06 -30.41
CA ASP A 150 -11.04 1.01 -31.45
C ASP A 150 -10.31 -0.36 -31.47
N LEU A 151 -10.17 -1.00 -30.31
CA LEU A 151 -9.55 -2.32 -30.17
C LEU A 151 -10.40 -3.48 -30.73
N LYS A 152 -11.66 -3.25 -31.15
CA LYS A 152 -12.50 -4.31 -31.73
C LYS A 152 -11.92 -4.91 -33.02
N SER A 153 -11.32 -4.06 -33.85
CA SER A 153 -10.77 -4.41 -35.16
C SER A 153 -9.28 -4.78 -35.12
N VAL A 154 -8.65 -4.71 -33.94
CA VAL A 154 -7.24 -5.06 -33.76
C VAL A 154 -7.09 -6.57 -33.62
N GLU A 155 -6.01 -7.11 -34.21
CA GLU A 155 -5.64 -8.52 -34.09
C GLU A 155 -5.43 -8.91 -32.63
N ASP A 156 -5.92 -10.09 -32.25
CA ASP A 156 -5.98 -10.52 -30.85
C ASP A 156 -4.61 -10.51 -30.15
N ASP A 157 -3.53 -10.80 -30.88
CA ASP A 157 -2.16 -10.84 -30.34
C ASP A 157 -1.58 -9.44 -30.05
N LEU A 158 -2.17 -8.37 -30.59
CA LEU A 158 -1.70 -6.98 -30.45
C LEU A 158 -2.47 -6.15 -29.41
N LEU A 159 -3.56 -6.68 -28.85
CA LEU A 159 -4.47 -5.94 -27.97
C LEU A 159 -3.78 -5.35 -26.74
N THR A 160 -2.99 -6.18 -26.04
CA THR A 160 -2.24 -5.77 -24.85
C THR A 160 -1.22 -4.68 -25.17
N MET A 161 -0.49 -4.83 -26.29
CA MET A 161 0.49 -3.83 -26.72
C MET A 161 -0.19 -2.47 -26.95
N LYS A 162 -1.35 -2.46 -27.62
CA LYS A 162 -2.11 -1.24 -27.85
C LYS A 162 -2.68 -0.59 -26.59
N LEU A 163 -3.11 -1.39 -25.61
CA LEU A 163 -3.50 -0.86 -24.31
C LEU A 163 -2.31 -0.23 -23.56
N LEU A 164 -1.15 -0.88 -23.60
CA LEU A 164 0.07 -0.35 -22.96
C LEU A 164 0.57 0.92 -23.64
N GLU A 165 0.59 0.97 -24.99
CA GLU A 165 0.90 2.18 -25.76
C GLU A 165 -0.02 3.36 -25.38
N PHE A 166 -1.31 3.09 -25.22
CA PHE A 166 -2.27 4.08 -24.75
C PHE A 166 -1.92 4.59 -23.35
N LEU A 167 -1.65 3.68 -22.41
CA LEU A 167 -1.32 4.05 -21.02
C LEU A 167 0.00 4.82 -20.92
N ASP A 168 1.03 4.42 -21.68
CA ASP A 168 2.30 5.14 -21.77
C ASP A 168 2.09 6.58 -22.24
N LYS A 169 1.25 6.77 -23.27
CA LYS A 169 0.92 8.10 -23.78
C LYS A 169 0.19 8.95 -22.73
N GLU A 170 -0.82 8.39 -22.07
CA GLU A 170 -1.59 9.09 -21.04
C GLU A 170 -0.72 9.45 -19.82
N ILE A 171 0.21 8.57 -19.43
CA ILE A 171 1.20 8.85 -18.39
C ILE A 171 2.14 9.97 -18.82
N ASP A 172 2.63 9.97 -20.06
CA ASP A 172 3.49 11.03 -20.60
C ASP A 172 2.77 12.38 -20.70
N GLU A 173 1.46 12.39 -20.97
CA GLU A 173 0.63 13.60 -20.91
C GLU A 173 0.48 14.09 -19.47
N LEU A 174 0.17 13.18 -18.53
CA LEU A 174 -0.01 13.51 -17.12
C LEU A 174 1.26 14.08 -16.47
N ARG A 175 2.45 13.63 -16.88
CA ARG A 175 3.75 14.19 -16.45
C ARG A 175 3.86 15.69 -16.71
N LYS A 176 3.22 16.20 -17.75
CA LYS A 176 3.28 17.61 -18.18
C LYS A 176 2.35 18.52 -17.39
N ASN A 177 1.37 17.98 -16.67
CA ASN A 177 0.48 18.76 -15.83
C ASN A 177 1.26 19.47 -14.72
N LYS A 178 0.67 20.49 -14.08
CA LYS A 178 1.24 21.03 -12.83
C LYS A 178 0.68 20.22 -11.66
N MET A 179 1.43 20.18 -10.56
CA MET A 179 0.88 19.73 -9.28
C MET A 179 0.05 20.88 -8.70
N ASP A 180 -1.08 20.51 -8.10
CA ASP A 180 -1.89 21.39 -7.27
C ASP A 180 -1.64 21.06 -5.80
N ASN A 181 -1.86 22.05 -4.94
CA ASN A 181 -1.85 21.87 -3.50
C ASN A 181 -3.27 21.63 -2.99
N TYR A 182 -3.54 20.46 -2.46
CA TYR A 182 -4.82 20.11 -1.85
C TYR A 182 -4.74 20.25 -0.33
N ILE A 183 -5.60 21.10 0.23
CA ILE A 183 -5.70 21.34 1.67
C ILE A 183 -6.91 20.59 2.20
N PHE A 184 -6.66 19.57 3.01
CA PHE A 184 -7.69 18.82 3.73
C PHE A 184 -7.85 19.39 5.14
N ILE A 185 -9.09 19.68 5.52
CA ILE A 185 -9.45 20.13 6.86
C ILE A 185 -10.34 19.05 7.46
N PHE A 186 -9.84 18.34 8.46
CA PHE A 186 -10.53 17.26 9.16
C PHE A 186 -11.08 17.77 10.49
N PHE A 187 -12.35 17.49 10.74
CA PHE A 187 -12.98 17.73 12.03
C PHE A 187 -13.06 16.42 12.79
N ILE A 188 -12.32 16.31 13.89
CA ILE A 188 -12.12 15.06 14.62
C ILE A 188 -12.67 15.23 16.04
N ASN A 189 -13.36 14.23 16.56
CA ASN A 189 -13.90 14.24 17.93
C ASN A 189 -12.83 14.00 19.03
N ILE A 190 -11.66 14.62 18.90
CA ILE A 190 -10.65 14.70 19.98
C ILE A 190 -10.92 15.97 20.78
N GLU A 191 -10.92 15.91 22.12
CA GLU A 191 -11.15 17.11 22.95
C GLU A 191 -10.12 18.20 22.65
N LYS A 192 -10.59 19.43 22.42
CA LYS A 192 -9.73 20.59 22.20
C LYS A 192 -8.84 20.88 23.39
N TYR A 193 -7.53 21.04 23.13
CA TYR A 193 -6.62 21.56 24.13
C TYR A 193 -6.77 23.10 24.22
N PRO A 194 -7.12 23.66 25.40
CA PRO A 194 -7.38 25.08 25.53
C PRO A 194 -6.15 25.92 25.16
N SER A 195 -6.39 27.06 24.51
CA SER A 195 -5.36 28.06 24.24
C SER A 195 -4.80 28.64 25.53
N ILE A 196 -3.52 29.04 25.50
CA ILE A 196 -2.83 29.68 26.63
C ILE A 196 -3.61 30.96 26.98
N GLY A 197 -4.18 31.03 28.19
CA GLY A 197 -4.97 32.18 28.66
C GLY A 197 -6.33 31.86 29.30
N ASN A 198 -6.82 30.62 29.20
CA ASN A 198 -8.05 30.22 29.90
C ASN A 198 -7.83 29.97 31.41
N LEU A 199 -8.76 30.42 32.24
CA LEU A 199 -8.74 30.36 33.72
C LEU A 199 -8.59 28.93 34.31
N HIS A 200 -8.77 27.88 33.51
CA HIS A 200 -8.58 26.46 33.89
C HIS A 200 -7.31 25.81 33.30
N TYR A 201 -6.35 26.62 32.81
CA TYR A 201 -5.09 26.12 32.29
C TYR A 201 -4.20 25.60 33.42
N THR A 202 -4.06 24.27 33.52
CA THR A 202 -3.09 23.64 34.41
C THR A 202 -1.77 23.42 33.68
N GLU A 203 -0.65 23.43 34.39
CA GLU A 203 0.68 23.09 33.84
C GLU A 203 0.66 21.73 33.11
N ARG A 204 -0.17 20.81 33.59
CA ARG A 204 -0.42 19.50 32.96
C ARG A 204 -1.04 19.62 31.57
N LYS A 205 -2.16 20.36 31.41
CA LYS A 205 -2.79 20.55 30.09
C LYS A 205 -1.85 21.26 29.10
N GLY A 206 -0.98 22.14 29.60
CA GLY A 206 0.08 22.75 28.77
C GLY A 206 1.09 21.76 28.22
N LYS A 207 1.56 20.82 29.04
CA LYS A 207 2.47 19.74 28.60
C LYS A 207 1.80 18.77 27.63
N GLU A 208 0.51 18.45 27.85
CA GLU A 208 -0.27 17.62 26.92
C GLU A 208 -0.40 18.29 25.56
N LYS A 209 -0.74 19.58 25.52
CA LYS A 209 -0.80 20.36 24.28
C LYS A 209 0.53 20.33 23.54
N GLN A 210 1.64 20.65 24.20
CA GLN A 210 2.97 20.64 23.56
C GLN A 210 3.32 19.26 22.99
N PHE A 211 2.99 18.20 23.72
CA PHE A 211 3.24 16.85 23.25
C PHE A 211 2.32 16.46 22.09
N PHE A 212 1.05 16.88 22.11
CA PHE A 212 0.11 16.68 21.02
C PHE A 212 0.58 17.40 19.75
N GLU A 213 1.04 18.65 19.84
CA GLU A 213 1.64 19.39 18.71
C GLU A 213 2.89 18.67 18.15
N TYR A 214 3.73 18.12 19.03
CA TYR A 214 4.86 17.27 18.61
C TYR A 214 4.38 16.04 17.83
N ILE A 215 3.31 15.37 18.30
CA ILE A 215 2.70 14.25 17.57
C ILE A 215 2.23 14.72 16.20
N LEU A 216 1.39 15.76 16.12
CA LEU A 216 0.82 16.27 14.86
C LEU A 216 1.93 16.55 13.83
N LYS A 217 3.04 17.16 14.26
CA LYS A 217 4.19 17.43 13.41
C LYS A 217 4.79 16.16 12.78
N LEU A 218 4.83 15.04 13.50
CA LEU A 218 5.32 13.77 12.93
C LEU A 218 4.44 13.27 11.77
N PHE A 219 3.17 13.65 11.70
CA PHE A 219 2.25 13.23 10.63
C PHE A 219 2.04 14.31 9.58
N ASN A 220 2.80 15.40 9.62
CA ASN A 220 2.58 16.60 8.79
C ASN A 220 1.17 17.21 8.98
N LEU A 221 0.58 17.02 10.16
CA LEU A 221 -0.69 17.61 10.54
C LEU A 221 -0.44 18.93 11.29
N LYS A 222 -1.36 19.87 11.14
CA LYS A 222 -1.34 21.15 11.86
C LYS A 222 -2.70 21.36 12.52
N ARG A 223 -2.71 21.84 13.76
CA ARG A 223 -3.95 22.33 14.38
C ARG A 223 -4.41 23.60 13.67
N LEU A 224 -5.71 23.75 13.47
CA LEU A 224 -6.31 24.93 12.87
C LEU A 224 -7.14 25.68 13.92
N ASP A 225 -6.61 26.81 14.38
CA ASP A 225 -7.26 27.66 15.40
C ASP A 225 -8.13 28.75 14.77
N SER A 226 -7.97 29.03 13.47
CA SER A 226 -8.77 29.95 12.66
C SER A 226 -8.43 29.75 11.18
N ILE A 227 -9.21 30.35 10.28
CA ILE A 227 -8.96 30.32 8.82
C ILE A 227 -8.62 31.70 8.27
N ASP A 228 -7.47 31.75 7.59
CA ASP A 228 -6.98 32.91 6.84
C ASP A 228 -7.11 32.75 5.30
N TYR A 229 -7.78 31.71 4.79
CA TYR A 229 -7.94 31.52 3.34
C TYR A 229 -8.96 32.51 2.75
N ASN A 230 -8.60 33.09 1.59
CA ASN A 230 -9.52 33.73 0.67
C ASN A 230 -9.97 32.65 -0.34
N ILE A 231 -11.27 32.36 -0.36
CA ILE A 231 -11.88 31.31 -1.18
C ILE A 231 -12.53 32.03 -2.36
N ASP A 232 -11.94 31.95 -3.56
CA ASP A 232 -12.32 32.77 -4.74
C ASP A 232 -13.71 32.44 -5.36
N ASP A 233 -14.68 31.96 -4.57
CA ASP A 233 -16.04 31.69 -5.03
C ASP A 233 -17.00 32.82 -4.62
N SER A 234 -17.24 33.74 -5.56
CA SER A 234 -17.91 35.04 -5.40
C SER A 234 -19.32 35.05 -4.73
N ASN A 235 -19.94 33.88 -4.50
CA ASN A 235 -21.21 33.73 -3.79
C ASN A 235 -21.16 32.75 -2.59
N THR A 236 -19.98 32.23 -2.23
CA THR A 236 -19.78 31.11 -1.30
C THR A 236 -18.63 31.35 -0.31
N GLU A 237 -17.75 32.31 -0.58
CA GLU A 237 -16.58 32.68 0.23
C GLU A 237 -16.92 33.04 1.69
N ASN A 238 -17.86 33.97 1.89
CA ASN A 238 -18.28 34.38 3.24
C ASN A 238 -18.93 33.22 3.99
N THR A 239 -19.77 32.42 3.33
CA THR A 239 -20.49 31.32 3.97
C THR A 239 -19.57 30.18 4.39
N LEU A 240 -18.58 29.78 3.57
CA LEU A 240 -17.68 28.69 3.90
C LEU A 240 -16.67 29.08 4.98
N LYS A 241 -16.13 30.31 4.91
CA LYS A 241 -15.23 30.83 5.96
C LYS A 241 -15.96 30.94 7.29
N ASP A 242 -17.17 31.50 7.29
CA ASP A 242 -18.02 31.56 8.48
C ASP A 242 -18.36 30.17 9.01
N LEU A 243 -18.62 29.21 8.11
CA LEU A 243 -18.93 27.82 8.45
C LEU A 243 -17.78 27.10 9.12
N ILE A 244 -16.57 27.20 8.59
CA ILE A 244 -15.44 26.53 9.22
C ILE A 244 -15.06 27.24 10.53
N ASN A 245 -15.17 28.58 10.58
CA ASN A 245 -15.05 29.31 11.83
C ASN A 245 -16.11 28.89 12.85
N LYS A 246 -17.35 28.56 12.42
CA LYS A 246 -18.36 27.98 13.33
C LYS A 246 -17.90 26.65 13.91
N PHE A 247 -17.32 25.75 13.11
CA PHE A 247 -16.76 24.51 13.67
C PHE A 247 -15.64 24.79 14.67
N ILE A 248 -14.67 25.61 14.28
CA ILE A 248 -13.51 25.94 15.11
C ILE A 248 -13.95 26.61 16.43
N ASN A 249 -15.01 27.41 16.42
CA ASN A 249 -15.43 28.17 17.60
C ASN A 249 -16.49 27.46 18.46
N TYR A 250 -17.35 26.63 17.88
CA TYR A 250 -18.51 26.04 18.58
C TYR A 250 -18.41 24.53 18.82
N SER A 251 -17.45 23.82 18.24
CA SER A 251 -17.22 22.41 18.56
C SER A 251 -16.27 22.23 19.75
N ASN A 252 -16.41 21.13 20.49
CA ASN A 252 -15.37 20.68 21.44
C ASN A 252 -14.28 19.83 20.77
N GLY A 253 -14.47 19.43 19.51
CA GLY A 253 -13.58 18.55 18.75
C GLY A 253 -12.47 19.28 17.97
N GLU A 254 -11.25 18.76 17.99
CA GLU A 254 -10.09 19.31 17.28
C GLU A 254 -10.30 19.43 15.76
N THR A 255 -9.68 20.47 15.17
CA THR A 255 -9.67 20.70 13.72
C THR A 255 -8.25 20.60 13.21
N LEU A 256 -7.99 19.65 12.32
CA LEU A 256 -6.67 19.35 11.78
C LEU A 256 -6.59 19.71 10.30
N LYS A 257 -5.46 20.28 9.91
CA LYS A 257 -5.11 20.62 8.53
C LYS A 257 -4.01 19.68 8.02
N LEU A 258 -4.16 19.21 6.79
CA LEU A 258 -3.17 18.47 6.02
C LEU A 258 -3.04 19.08 4.62
N GLU A 259 -1.81 19.21 4.11
CA GLU A 259 -1.52 19.75 2.77
C GLU A 259 -0.86 18.66 1.94
N ILE A 260 -1.39 18.38 0.76
CA ILE A 260 -0.90 17.35 -0.16
C ILE A 260 -0.70 17.96 -1.55
N GLU A 261 0.53 17.89 -2.06
CA GLU A 261 0.83 18.24 -3.45
C GLU A 261 0.58 17.03 -4.36
N ALA A 262 -0.35 17.15 -5.29
CA ALA A 262 -0.72 16.06 -6.20
C ALA A 262 -1.12 16.58 -7.58
N ARG A 263 -1.12 15.70 -8.58
CA ARG A 263 -1.59 16.02 -9.93
C ARG A 263 -3.10 15.89 -10.08
N ASP A 264 -3.72 15.14 -9.18
CA ASP A 264 -5.16 14.95 -9.15
C ASP A 264 -5.68 14.76 -7.73
N TYR A 265 -6.98 15.03 -7.58
CA TYR A 265 -7.68 14.98 -6.32
C TYR A 265 -7.75 13.57 -5.73
N ILE A 266 -7.89 12.53 -6.55
CA ILE A 266 -8.08 11.15 -6.08
C ILE A 266 -6.81 10.67 -5.36
N PHE A 267 -5.65 10.92 -5.95
CA PHE A 267 -4.37 10.65 -5.29
C PHE A 267 -4.23 11.44 -3.98
N ALA A 268 -4.57 12.74 -4.02
CA ALA A 268 -4.47 13.59 -2.83
C ALA A 268 -5.38 13.08 -1.70
N TYR A 269 -6.59 12.64 -2.05
CA TYR A 269 -7.59 12.09 -1.13
C TYR A 269 -7.12 10.76 -0.51
N ASP A 270 -6.59 9.84 -1.32
CA ASP A 270 -6.08 8.57 -0.85
C ASP A 270 -4.86 8.74 0.08
N GLU A 271 -3.94 9.63 -0.27
CA GLU A 271 -2.78 9.94 0.57
C GLU A 271 -3.19 10.64 1.87
N ALA A 272 -4.15 11.58 1.81
CA ALA A 272 -4.66 12.27 2.99
C ALA A 272 -5.34 11.30 3.97
N ASN A 273 -6.21 10.42 3.47
CA ASN A 273 -6.83 9.39 4.30
C ASN A 273 -5.81 8.42 4.86
N PHE A 274 -4.80 8.01 4.08
CA PHE A 274 -3.74 7.14 4.58
C PHE A 274 -2.94 7.78 5.72
N ILE A 275 -2.66 9.08 5.64
CA ILE A 275 -1.96 9.83 6.70
C ILE A 275 -2.83 9.95 7.96
N ILE A 276 -4.12 10.27 7.81
CA ILE A 276 -5.06 10.38 8.93
C ILE A 276 -5.31 9.02 9.59
N ASP A 277 -5.52 7.96 8.81
CA ASP A 277 -5.68 6.59 9.34
C ASP A 277 -4.42 6.12 10.06
N PHE A 278 -3.24 6.47 9.56
CA PHE A 278 -1.98 6.18 10.25
C PHE A 278 -1.88 6.93 11.58
N PHE A 279 -2.24 8.21 11.61
CA PHE A 279 -2.29 9.03 12.82
C PHE A 279 -3.25 8.45 13.85
N LEU A 280 -4.51 8.23 13.46
CA LEU A 280 -5.55 7.68 14.33
C LEU A 280 -5.26 6.25 14.74
N GLY A 281 -4.65 5.46 13.87
CA GLY A 281 -4.18 4.10 14.16
C GLY A 281 -3.09 4.06 15.20
N SER A 282 -2.18 5.03 15.21
CA SER A 282 -1.16 5.13 16.26
C SER A 282 -1.77 5.46 17.63
N LEU A 283 -2.79 6.34 17.66
CA LEU A 283 -3.54 6.66 18.87
C LEU A 283 -4.38 5.48 19.36
N ALA A 284 -5.10 4.81 18.45
CA ALA A 284 -5.90 3.64 18.74
C ALA A 284 -5.04 2.52 19.32
N PHE A 285 -3.87 2.27 18.73
CA PHE A 285 -2.92 1.28 19.22
C PHE A 285 -2.47 1.61 20.65
N ILE A 286 -2.03 2.83 20.93
CA ILE A 286 -1.58 3.22 22.29
C ILE A 286 -2.71 3.11 23.33
N LYS A 287 -3.93 3.52 22.98
CA LYS A 287 -5.07 3.51 23.92
C LYS A 287 -5.63 2.11 24.17
N ASN A 288 -5.61 1.25 23.15
CA ASN A 288 -6.38 0.01 23.17
C ASN A 288 -5.56 -1.28 23.13
N PHE A 289 -4.23 -1.26 22.97
CA PHE A 289 -3.47 -2.51 22.94
C PHE A 289 -3.67 -3.35 24.21
N PHE A 290 -3.88 -4.65 24.05
CA PHE A 290 -4.10 -5.56 25.15
C PHE A 290 -2.76 -6.01 25.74
N THR A 291 -2.51 -5.64 27.00
CA THR A 291 -1.47 -6.28 27.80
C THR A 291 -1.93 -7.66 28.31
N ARG A 292 -3.26 -7.91 28.37
CA ARG A 292 -3.88 -9.19 28.75
C ARG A 292 -5.18 -9.43 27.96
N PRO A 293 -5.48 -10.68 27.52
CA PRO A 293 -6.62 -10.99 26.65
C PRO A 293 -8.01 -10.86 27.30
N TYR A 294 -8.10 -10.64 28.62
CA TYR A 294 -9.34 -10.75 29.39
C TYR A 294 -10.03 -9.43 29.74
N SER A 295 -9.52 -8.28 29.31
CA SER A 295 -9.94 -6.98 29.87
C SER A 295 -11.19 -6.34 29.25
N TYR A 296 -11.90 -6.99 28.32
CA TYR A 296 -13.19 -6.47 27.81
C TYR A 296 -14.22 -7.59 27.69
N GLY A 297 -15.08 -7.71 28.70
CA GLY A 297 -16.31 -8.49 28.65
C GLY A 297 -17.51 -7.58 28.40
N ASN A 298 -18.35 -7.98 27.44
CA ASN A 298 -19.77 -7.61 27.31
C ASN A 298 -20.17 -6.32 26.57
N ALA A 299 -19.47 -5.92 25.48
CA ALA A 299 -20.02 -4.88 24.61
C ALA A 299 -19.78 -5.19 23.12
N ASN A 300 -20.87 -5.28 22.35
CA ASN A 300 -20.92 -5.51 20.89
C ASN A 300 -20.45 -4.27 20.07
N TYR A 301 -19.54 -3.44 20.60
CA TYR A 301 -19.23 -2.14 20.02
C TYR A 301 -17.79 -2.06 19.48
N SER A 302 -17.58 -1.05 18.63
CA SER A 302 -16.27 -0.53 18.24
C SER A 302 -15.36 -0.36 19.46
N ILE A 303 -14.11 -0.74 19.32
CA ILE A 303 -13.09 -0.67 20.39
C ILE A 303 -12.50 0.74 20.51
N PHE A 304 -12.69 1.58 19.50
CA PHE A 304 -12.21 2.94 19.47
C PHE A 304 -13.30 3.87 18.99
N GLU A 305 -13.36 5.06 19.58
CA GLU A 305 -14.46 6.01 19.39
C GLU A 305 -14.00 7.31 18.72
N ILE A 306 -12.70 7.45 18.44
CA ILE A 306 -12.15 8.66 17.84
C ILE A 306 -12.11 8.50 16.32
N GLU A 307 -12.75 9.43 15.61
CA GLU A 307 -12.81 9.42 14.15
C GLU A 307 -13.06 10.81 13.56
N PRO A 308 -12.68 11.03 12.29
CA PRO A 308 -13.10 12.21 11.56
C PRO A 308 -14.62 12.17 11.37
N LYS A 309 -15.31 13.20 11.85
CA LYS A 309 -16.77 13.34 11.67
C LYS A 309 -17.11 13.99 10.34
N TYR A 310 -16.19 14.81 9.84
CA TYR A 310 -16.34 15.50 8.58
C TYR A 310 -15.00 15.99 8.05
N HIS A 311 -14.91 16.26 6.75
CA HIS A 311 -13.75 16.91 6.16
C HIS A 311 -14.13 17.85 5.02
N ILE A 312 -13.27 18.83 4.76
CA ILE A 312 -13.39 19.80 3.66
C ILE A 312 -12.09 19.76 2.86
N VAL A 313 -12.17 19.92 1.53
CA VAL A 313 -11.01 19.92 0.65
C VAL A 313 -10.95 21.19 -0.19
N LEU A 314 -9.81 21.88 -0.13
CA LEU A 314 -9.55 23.08 -0.93
C LEU A 314 -8.39 22.83 -1.91
N ARG A 315 -8.59 23.09 -3.20
CA ARG A 315 -7.52 23.15 -4.21
C ARG A 315 -6.85 24.51 -4.20
N ASN A 316 -5.53 24.50 -4.19
CA ASN A 316 -4.67 25.68 -4.19
C ASN A 316 -5.08 26.73 -3.14
N GLY A 317 -5.68 26.27 -2.03
CA GLY A 317 -6.23 27.10 -0.95
C GLY A 317 -7.40 28.01 -1.34
N LYS A 318 -8.01 27.82 -2.51
CA LYS A 318 -8.97 28.75 -3.10
C LYS A 318 -10.26 28.10 -3.58
N GLU A 319 -10.18 26.95 -4.24
CA GLU A 319 -11.33 26.27 -4.86
C GLU A 319 -11.81 25.12 -3.98
N LEU A 320 -13.07 25.12 -3.57
CA LEU A 320 -13.66 23.99 -2.85
C LEU A 320 -13.84 22.82 -3.80
N ILE A 321 -13.20 21.69 -3.50
CA ILE A 321 -13.40 20.44 -4.23
C ILE A 321 -14.39 19.59 -3.46
N ASN A 322 -15.53 19.35 -4.08
CA ASN A 322 -16.62 18.57 -3.50
C ASN A 322 -16.54 17.11 -3.99
N PRO A 323 -16.35 16.13 -3.09
CA PRO A 323 -16.79 14.78 -3.37
C PRO A 323 -18.32 14.72 -3.17
N ASP A 324 -19.10 14.86 -4.25
CA ASP A 324 -20.54 14.53 -4.42
C ASP A 324 -21.61 14.98 -3.38
N ASP A 325 -21.25 15.51 -2.20
CA ASP A 325 -22.13 15.66 -1.03
C ASP A 325 -22.75 17.06 -0.84
N PHE A 326 -22.44 17.99 -1.74
CA PHE A 326 -22.71 19.43 -1.62
C PHE A 326 -23.69 19.99 -2.65
N HIS A 327 -24.46 19.14 -3.33
CA HIS A 327 -25.35 19.61 -4.39
C HIS A 327 -26.58 20.42 -3.90
N LEU A 328 -26.82 20.53 -2.58
CA LEU A 328 -27.89 21.37 -2.02
C LEU A 328 -27.42 22.08 -0.74
N ARG A 329 -27.30 23.42 -0.77
CA ARG A 329 -26.95 24.27 0.39
C ARG A 329 -27.83 24.00 1.63
N VAL A 330 -29.06 23.51 1.43
CA VAL A 330 -30.04 23.21 2.50
C VAL A 330 -29.64 21.97 3.31
N ASP A 331 -29.03 20.96 2.69
CA ASP A 331 -28.54 19.77 3.40
C ASP A 331 -27.27 20.05 4.20
N LEU A 332 -26.54 21.10 3.81
CA LEU A 332 -25.29 21.44 4.45
C LEU A 332 -25.53 21.89 5.89
N ASP A 333 -26.41 22.87 6.14
CA ASP A 333 -26.67 23.37 7.50
C ASP A 333 -27.13 22.27 8.48
N VAL A 334 -27.93 21.31 8.00
CA VAL A 334 -28.37 20.15 8.80
C VAL A 334 -27.21 19.18 9.05
N LYS A 335 -26.46 18.79 8.00
CA LYS A 335 -25.26 17.94 8.15
C LYS A 335 -24.27 18.58 9.13
N LEU A 336 -24.03 19.89 9.01
CA LEU A 336 -23.13 20.65 9.87
C LEU A 336 -23.57 20.65 11.33
N LYS A 337 -24.86 20.93 11.60
CA LYS A 337 -25.39 20.92 12.96
C LYS A 337 -25.18 19.55 13.60
N ASN A 338 -25.51 18.49 12.88
CA ASN A 338 -25.30 17.12 13.34
C ASN A 338 -23.80 16.82 13.57
N THR A 339 -22.92 17.29 12.69
CA THR A 339 -21.46 17.15 12.88
C THR A 339 -20.99 17.90 14.13
N ILE A 340 -21.45 19.14 14.38
CA ILE A 340 -21.09 19.88 15.59
C ILE A 340 -21.56 19.13 16.84
N GLU A 341 -22.78 18.60 16.83
CA GLU A 341 -23.31 17.77 17.93
C GLU A 341 -22.42 16.54 18.18
N GLN A 342 -22.02 15.82 17.13
CA GLN A 342 -21.10 14.67 17.25
C GLN A 342 -19.69 15.09 17.73
N LEU A 343 -19.19 16.25 17.32
CA LEU A 343 -17.90 16.78 17.78
C LEU A 343 -17.96 17.25 19.23
N ASN A 344 -19.15 17.57 19.75
CA ASN A 344 -19.33 17.92 21.16
C ASN A 344 -19.26 16.70 22.08
N GLU A 345 -19.44 15.49 21.54
CA GLU A 345 -19.09 14.22 22.18
C GLU A 345 -17.59 13.88 22.05
N SER A 346 -16.74 14.90 22.16
CA SER A 346 -15.29 14.77 22.03
C SER A 346 -14.67 13.88 23.11
N LYS A 347 -13.60 13.17 22.75
CA LYS A 347 -12.92 12.20 23.61
C LYS A 347 -11.56 12.73 24.04
N ASP A 348 -11.25 12.62 25.34
CA ASP A 348 -9.91 12.88 25.86
C ASP A 348 -8.94 11.76 25.43
N LEU A 349 -7.76 12.15 24.95
CA LEU A 349 -6.66 11.23 24.64
C LEU A 349 -5.95 10.70 25.89
N ASP A 350 -6.09 11.39 27.01
CA ASP A 350 -5.50 11.08 28.31
C ASP A 350 -3.98 10.87 28.23
N ILE A 351 -3.32 11.72 27.44
CA ILE A 351 -1.90 11.62 27.09
C ILE A 351 -1.03 11.57 28.35
N CYS A 352 -1.28 12.41 29.37
CA CYS A 352 -0.42 12.39 30.56
C CYS A 352 -0.51 11.09 31.35
N ARG A 353 -1.67 10.43 31.45
CA ARG A 353 -1.77 9.17 32.21
C ARG A 353 -0.90 8.07 31.57
N ASN A 354 -0.73 8.11 30.25
CA ASN A 354 0.05 7.13 29.48
C ASN A 354 1.30 7.72 28.81
N LEU A 355 1.82 8.83 29.33
CA LEU A 355 2.91 9.59 28.69
C LEU A 355 4.15 8.74 28.35
N PRO A 356 4.60 7.78 29.18
CA PRO A 356 5.73 6.91 28.83
C PRO A 356 5.50 6.09 27.56
N THR A 357 4.30 5.52 27.39
CA THR A 357 3.92 4.71 26.21
C THR A 357 3.79 5.60 24.97
N TYR A 358 3.16 6.75 25.12
CA TYR A 358 3.10 7.76 24.07
C TYR A 358 4.51 8.16 23.60
N LYS A 359 5.41 8.50 24.54
CA LYS A 359 6.81 8.85 24.23
C LYS A 359 7.57 7.72 23.56
N SER A 360 7.40 6.47 23.99
CA SER A 360 8.13 5.34 23.39
C SER A 360 7.70 5.09 21.94
N VAL A 361 6.40 5.06 21.66
CA VAL A 361 5.85 4.84 20.32
C VAL A 361 6.24 5.97 19.37
N TYR A 362 6.04 7.24 19.76
CA TYR A 362 6.35 8.37 18.88
C TYR A 362 7.85 8.57 18.66
N ARG A 363 8.70 8.21 19.62
CA ARG A 363 10.16 8.16 19.42
C ARG A 363 10.56 7.11 18.37
N ILE A 364 9.87 5.98 18.30
CA ILE A 364 10.11 4.97 17.26
C ILE A 364 9.69 5.52 15.89
N ILE A 365 8.50 6.12 15.80
CA ILE A 365 8.00 6.75 14.56
C ILE A 365 8.98 7.82 14.06
N GLU A 366 9.41 8.72 14.94
CA GLU A 366 10.40 9.75 14.64
C GLU A 366 11.72 9.16 14.11
N LYS A 367 12.28 8.15 14.80
CA LYS A 367 13.50 7.47 14.36
C LYS A 367 13.35 6.80 12.99
N CYS A 368 12.17 6.23 12.71
CA CYS A 368 11.88 5.64 11.41
C CYS A 368 11.81 6.71 10.31
N GLN A 369 11.25 7.88 10.59
CA GLN A 369 11.19 9.00 9.63
C GLN A 369 12.57 9.60 9.33
N GLN A 370 13.46 9.64 10.33
CA GLN A 370 14.83 10.16 10.16
C GLN A 370 15.77 9.18 9.43
N SER A 371 15.37 7.92 9.27
CA SER A 371 16.25 6.87 8.74
C SER A 371 16.33 6.85 7.20
N LYS A 372 17.48 6.44 6.66
CA LYS A 372 17.78 6.38 5.21
C LYS A 372 16.80 5.48 4.43
N LYS A 373 16.77 5.62 3.10
CA LYS A 373 15.93 4.90 2.11
C LYS A 373 15.69 3.41 2.40
N ASP A 374 16.67 2.69 2.96
CA ASP A 374 16.59 1.22 3.18
C ASP A 374 15.54 0.81 4.23
N LYS A 375 15.21 1.69 5.19
CA LYS A 375 14.15 1.43 6.19
C LYS A 375 12.75 1.80 5.72
N ASN A 376 12.61 2.46 4.57
CA ASN A 376 11.32 2.95 4.07
C ASN A 376 10.28 1.84 3.97
N ARG A 377 10.69 0.61 3.59
CA ARG A 377 9.75 -0.50 3.49
C ARG A 377 9.23 -0.97 4.85
N LEU A 378 10.11 -1.07 5.85
CA LEU A 378 9.71 -1.40 7.22
C LEU A 378 8.77 -0.33 7.78
N PHE A 379 9.13 0.95 7.62
CA PHE A 379 8.25 2.01 8.08
C PHE A 379 6.89 2.04 7.34
N PHE A 380 6.88 1.74 6.03
CA PHE A 380 5.63 1.60 5.27
C PHE A 380 4.74 0.46 5.80
N ILE A 381 5.33 -0.69 6.14
CA ILE A 381 4.60 -1.80 6.78
C ILE A 381 3.99 -1.33 8.10
N LEU A 382 4.73 -0.57 8.91
CA LEU A 382 4.20 0.01 10.14
C LEU A 382 2.99 0.91 9.87
N LYS A 383 3.13 1.88 8.96
CA LYS A 383 2.05 2.82 8.62
C LYS A 383 0.78 2.09 8.20
N LYS A 384 0.89 1.14 7.26
CA LYS A 384 -0.24 0.35 6.77
C LYS A 384 -0.85 -0.52 7.88
N SER A 385 -0.03 -1.12 8.74
CA SER A 385 -0.54 -1.96 9.83
C SER A 385 -1.31 -1.15 10.87
N LEU A 386 -0.83 0.05 11.22
CA LEU A 386 -1.54 0.94 12.13
C LEU A 386 -2.82 1.52 11.51
N SER A 387 -2.80 1.86 10.21
CA SER A 387 -4.01 2.28 9.48
C SER A 387 -5.08 1.18 9.48
N GLN A 388 -4.67 -0.08 9.25
CA GLN A 388 -5.58 -1.23 9.34
C GLN A 388 -6.06 -1.48 10.76
N TYR A 389 -5.19 -1.27 11.76
CA TYR A 389 -5.55 -1.39 13.18
C TYR A 389 -6.65 -0.41 13.57
N TYR A 390 -6.57 0.83 13.08
CA TYR A 390 -7.64 1.81 13.24
C TYR A 390 -8.98 1.30 12.69
N SER A 391 -8.99 0.85 11.44
CA SER A 391 -10.20 0.30 10.80
C SER A 391 -10.75 -0.95 11.51
N ALA A 392 -9.88 -1.77 12.11
CA ALA A 392 -10.28 -2.93 12.91
C ALA A 392 -10.93 -2.52 14.23
N CYS A 393 -10.46 -1.44 14.85
CA CYS A 393 -11.00 -0.91 16.08
C CYS A 393 -12.34 -0.18 15.90
N LEU A 394 -12.60 0.42 14.73
CA LEU A 394 -13.89 1.04 14.42
C LEU A 394 -14.98 0.03 14.01
N GLU A 395 -14.58 -1.17 13.60
CA GLU A 395 -15.53 -2.17 13.10
C GLU A 395 -16.48 -2.65 14.20
N GLU A 396 -17.77 -2.40 13.99
CA GLU A 396 -18.85 -2.80 14.90
C GLU A 396 -19.25 -4.26 14.69
N ASP A 397 -19.19 -4.75 13.45
CA ASP A 397 -19.48 -6.15 13.17
C ASP A 397 -18.37 -7.04 13.73
N LEU A 398 -18.78 -7.99 14.57
CA LEU A 398 -17.85 -8.79 15.33
C LEU A 398 -17.00 -9.73 14.45
N ASP A 399 -17.61 -10.32 13.41
CA ASP A 399 -16.92 -11.23 12.49
C ASP A 399 -15.90 -10.44 11.66
N TYR A 400 -16.28 -9.26 11.15
CA TYR A 400 -15.37 -8.40 10.40
C TYR A 400 -14.27 -7.81 11.28
N SER A 401 -14.57 -7.41 12.51
CA SER A 401 -13.57 -6.92 13.46
C SER A 401 -12.53 -8.01 13.75
N PHE A 402 -12.98 -9.24 14.04
CA PHE A 402 -12.11 -10.41 14.18
C PHE A 402 -11.22 -10.63 12.96
N LEU A 403 -11.81 -10.57 11.76
CA LEU A 403 -11.10 -10.79 10.51
C LEU A 403 -10.05 -9.71 10.26
N LYS A 404 -10.38 -8.43 10.49
CA LYS A 404 -9.44 -7.31 10.34
C LYS A 404 -8.23 -7.46 11.27
N PHE A 405 -8.42 -7.83 12.55
CA PHE A 405 -7.30 -8.11 13.45
C PHE A 405 -6.44 -9.30 13.01
N TRP A 406 -7.08 -10.35 12.49
CA TRP A 406 -6.36 -11.51 11.94
C TRP A 406 -5.52 -11.11 10.72
N ILE A 407 -6.10 -10.32 9.81
CA ILE A 407 -5.42 -9.81 8.62
C ILE A 407 -4.19 -8.98 8.97
N ILE A 408 -4.24 -8.12 10.00
CA ILE A 408 -3.08 -7.34 10.45
C ILE A 408 -1.93 -8.27 10.85
N SER A 409 -2.26 -9.31 11.62
CA SER A 409 -1.29 -10.32 12.07
C SER A 409 -0.61 -11.02 10.91
N GLU A 410 -1.39 -11.46 9.91
CA GLU A 410 -0.86 -12.07 8.70
C GLU A 410 -0.06 -11.07 7.85
N TYR A 411 -0.56 -9.85 7.71
CA TYR A 411 0.03 -8.81 6.88
C TYR A 411 1.45 -8.49 7.33
N VAL A 412 1.65 -8.17 8.62
CA VAL A 412 2.98 -7.86 9.16
C VAL A 412 3.97 -8.98 8.85
N ILE A 413 3.60 -10.23 9.10
CA ILE A 413 4.46 -11.39 8.87
C ILE A 413 4.72 -11.59 7.37
N LYS A 414 3.67 -11.63 6.54
CA LYS A 414 3.76 -11.85 5.08
C LYS A 414 4.62 -10.76 4.41
N GLN A 415 4.51 -9.51 4.84
CA GLN A 415 5.32 -8.42 4.31
C GLN A 415 6.81 -8.54 4.65
N ILE A 416 7.15 -9.25 5.73
CA ILE A 416 8.54 -9.46 6.13
C ILE A 416 9.11 -10.75 5.51
N VAL A 417 8.37 -11.86 5.59
CA VAL A 417 8.89 -13.19 5.19
C VAL A 417 8.59 -13.57 3.73
N GLY A 418 7.76 -12.78 3.04
CA GLY A 418 7.33 -13.02 1.67
C GLY A 418 6.22 -14.07 1.54
N LYS A 419 6.00 -14.55 0.31
CA LYS A 419 5.01 -15.59 0.02
C LYS A 419 5.40 -16.91 0.71
N LYS A 420 4.66 -17.27 1.76
CA LYS A 420 4.76 -18.52 2.51
C LYS A 420 3.38 -19.15 2.61
N ASN A 421 3.33 -20.47 2.79
CA ASN A 421 2.08 -21.15 3.11
C ASN A 421 1.58 -20.77 4.52
N ASP A 422 0.29 -20.94 4.76
CA ASP A 422 -0.36 -20.51 6.00
C ASP A 422 0.23 -21.21 7.23
N ASP A 423 0.61 -22.49 7.13
CA ASP A 423 1.29 -23.23 8.21
C ASP A 423 2.60 -22.57 8.66
N SER A 424 3.42 -22.09 7.71
CA SER A 424 4.65 -21.38 8.05
C SER A 424 4.37 -20.05 8.72
N ILE A 425 3.32 -19.35 8.32
CA ILE A 425 2.91 -18.07 8.92
C ILE A 425 2.42 -18.28 10.34
N ILE A 426 1.55 -19.27 10.56
CA ILE A 426 1.07 -19.68 11.89
C ILE A 426 2.24 -20.09 12.78
N ARG A 427 3.24 -20.79 12.25
CA ARG A 427 4.45 -21.15 13.01
C ARG A 427 5.25 -19.92 13.44
N ILE A 428 5.41 -18.93 12.58
CA ILE A 428 6.10 -17.67 12.92
C ILE A 428 5.29 -16.88 13.96
N MET A 429 3.97 -16.77 13.80
CA MET A 429 3.08 -16.17 14.81
C MET A 429 3.30 -16.82 16.18
N LYS A 430 3.29 -18.16 16.25
CA LYS A 430 3.54 -18.89 17.50
C LYS A 430 4.91 -18.55 18.09
N LYS A 431 5.98 -18.52 17.28
CA LYS A 431 7.32 -18.13 17.73
C LYS A 431 7.31 -16.73 18.36
N ILE A 432 6.75 -15.73 17.66
CA ILE A 432 6.65 -14.35 18.15
C ILE A 432 5.89 -14.28 19.48
N LEU A 433 4.69 -14.87 19.54
CA LEU A 433 3.83 -14.86 20.73
C LEU A 433 4.52 -15.52 21.92
N SER A 434 5.22 -16.63 21.70
CA SER A 434 5.95 -17.34 22.76
C SER A 434 7.16 -16.57 23.30
N THR A 435 7.74 -15.66 22.52
CA THR A 435 8.85 -14.78 22.94
C THR A 435 8.32 -13.56 23.69
N HIS A 436 7.27 -12.93 23.15
CA HIS A 436 6.73 -11.69 23.68
C HIS A 436 5.93 -11.89 24.97
N LEU A 437 5.12 -12.95 25.06
CA LEU A 437 4.12 -13.07 26.12
C LEU A 437 4.57 -13.84 27.37
N LYS A 438 5.82 -14.36 27.44
CA LYS A 438 6.37 -15.15 28.58
C LYS A 438 5.36 -16.11 29.23
N PHE A 439 4.46 -16.70 28.44
CA PHE A 439 3.42 -17.57 28.98
C PHE A 439 3.96 -18.99 29.23
N SER A 440 3.61 -19.58 30.36
CA SER A 440 3.64 -21.04 30.59
C SER A 440 2.54 -21.80 29.81
N ILE A 441 1.82 -21.09 28.93
CA ILE A 441 0.58 -21.46 28.23
C ILE A 441 0.88 -21.86 26.77
N GLU A 442 2.09 -22.33 26.45
CA GLU A 442 2.49 -22.63 25.05
C GLU A 442 1.55 -23.64 24.36
N LYS A 443 1.13 -24.70 25.05
CA LYS A 443 0.21 -25.72 24.48
C LYS A 443 -1.22 -25.20 24.27
N PHE A 444 -1.73 -24.34 25.16
CA PHE A 444 -3.10 -23.83 25.06
C PHE A 444 -3.20 -22.71 24.02
N LEU A 445 -2.22 -21.81 23.97
CA LEU A 445 -2.13 -20.78 22.92
C LEU A 445 -1.99 -21.42 21.54
N GLU A 446 -1.21 -22.48 21.39
CA GLU A 446 -1.11 -23.18 20.11
C GLU A 446 -2.47 -23.74 19.65
N LYS A 447 -3.21 -24.42 20.54
CA LYS A 447 -4.53 -24.95 20.22
C LYS A 447 -5.51 -23.83 19.86
N ARG A 448 -5.46 -22.71 20.59
CA ARG A 448 -6.31 -21.55 20.34
C ARG A 448 -6.00 -20.84 19.02
N ILE A 449 -4.73 -20.67 18.64
CA ILE A 449 -4.38 -20.09 17.32
C ILE A 449 -4.90 -20.96 16.18
N ARG A 450 -4.75 -22.30 16.28
CA ARG A 450 -5.31 -23.21 15.26
C ARG A 450 -6.84 -23.13 15.20
N TYR A 451 -7.50 -23.01 16.36
CA TYR A 451 -8.94 -22.81 16.42
C TYR A 451 -9.36 -21.52 15.71
N LEU A 452 -8.73 -20.38 16.02
CA LEU A 452 -9.04 -19.10 15.36
C LEU A 452 -8.77 -19.14 13.86
N TYR A 453 -7.68 -19.79 13.43
CA TYR A 453 -7.40 -19.98 12.01
C TYR A 453 -8.53 -20.75 11.29
N ASN A 454 -9.06 -21.80 11.92
CA ASN A 454 -10.21 -22.53 11.37
C ASN A 454 -11.46 -21.65 11.31
N GLN A 455 -11.70 -20.80 12.32
CA GLN A 455 -12.82 -19.86 12.31
C GLN A 455 -12.67 -18.81 11.19
N ARG A 456 -11.46 -18.27 10.98
CA ARG A 456 -11.13 -17.41 9.85
C ARG A 456 -11.41 -18.09 8.51
N ASN A 457 -11.03 -19.36 8.36
CA ASN A 457 -11.27 -20.09 7.11
C ASN A 457 -12.76 -20.31 6.84
N LYS A 458 -13.55 -20.63 7.87
CA LYS A 458 -15.01 -20.72 7.73
C LYS A 458 -15.62 -19.38 7.31
N LEU A 459 -15.16 -18.27 7.88
CA LEU A 459 -15.65 -16.95 7.53
C LEU A 459 -15.30 -16.57 6.08
N VAL A 460 -14.03 -16.76 5.68
CA VAL A 460 -13.51 -16.31 4.37
C VAL A 460 -13.88 -17.24 3.22
N HIS A 461 -13.87 -18.57 3.43
CA HIS A 461 -14.03 -19.55 2.37
C HIS A 461 -15.42 -20.21 2.35
N GLU A 462 -16.09 -20.30 3.51
CA GLU A 462 -17.42 -20.90 3.61
C GLU A 462 -18.52 -19.85 3.80
N GLY A 463 -18.17 -18.57 3.97
CA GLY A 463 -19.14 -17.47 4.18
C GLY A 463 -19.96 -17.59 5.46
N LYS A 464 -19.47 -18.36 6.46
CA LYS A 464 -20.19 -18.59 7.71
C LYS A 464 -20.01 -17.41 8.67
N THR A 465 -21.07 -16.62 8.84
CA THR A 465 -21.14 -15.50 9.79
C THR A 465 -21.86 -15.89 11.09
N GLY A 466 -21.75 -15.07 12.13
CA GLY A 466 -22.33 -15.27 13.46
C GLY A 466 -21.65 -16.37 14.29
N ILE A 467 -20.47 -16.85 13.84
CA ILE A 467 -19.74 -17.95 14.48
C ILE A 467 -18.60 -17.46 15.38
N ILE A 468 -18.22 -16.18 15.27
CA ILE A 468 -17.16 -15.59 16.07
C ILE A 468 -17.77 -15.12 17.39
N SER A 469 -17.14 -15.46 18.51
CA SER A 469 -17.49 -14.91 19.81
C SER A 469 -16.65 -13.67 20.13
N GLN A 470 -17.12 -12.86 21.09
CA GLN A 470 -16.36 -11.72 21.61
C GLN A 470 -14.97 -12.13 22.11
N GLU A 471 -14.84 -13.32 22.71
CA GLU A 471 -13.57 -13.87 23.15
C GLU A 471 -12.64 -14.17 21.97
N ASP A 472 -13.18 -14.69 20.87
CA ASP A 472 -12.40 -14.99 19.66
C ASP A 472 -11.88 -13.70 19.01
N ARG A 473 -12.73 -12.67 18.90
CA ARG A 473 -12.32 -11.34 18.42
C ARG A 473 -11.24 -10.74 19.32
N ASN A 474 -11.43 -10.79 20.64
CA ASN A 474 -10.45 -10.26 21.60
C ASN A 474 -9.11 -10.99 21.53
N LEU A 475 -9.13 -12.32 21.37
CA LEU A 475 -7.92 -13.11 21.23
C LEU A 475 -7.22 -12.83 19.90
N SER A 476 -7.95 -12.69 18.79
CA SER A 476 -7.39 -12.24 17.50
C SER A 476 -6.71 -10.88 17.63
N LYS A 477 -7.36 -9.93 18.31
CA LYS A 477 -6.77 -8.63 18.63
C LYS A 477 -5.51 -8.75 19.50
N SER A 478 -5.51 -9.56 20.56
CA SER A 478 -4.31 -9.79 21.39
C SER A 478 -3.14 -10.35 20.59
N ILE A 479 -3.42 -11.20 19.59
CA ILE A 479 -2.40 -11.71 18.67
C ILE A 479 -1.85 -10.56 17.81
N ALA A 480 -2.72 -9.74 17.22
CA ALA A 480 -2.33 -8.56 16.44
C ALA A 480 -1.50 -7.57 17.27
N ASP A 481 -1.94 -7.26 18.49
CA ASP A 481 -1.24 -6.41 19.45
C ASP A 481 0.16 -6.96 19.74
N SER A 482 0.28 -8.25 20.05
CA SER A 482 1.56 -8.86 20.36
C SER A 482 2.53 -8.86 19.17
N ILE A 483 2.01 -9.10 17.96
CA ILE A 483 2.82 -9.04 16.73
C ILE A 483 3.25 -7.60 16.47
N LEU A 484 2.37 -6.61 16.64
CA LEU A 484 2.71 -5.20 16.47
C LEU A 484 3.71 -4.72 17.52
N ILE A 485 3.55 -5.07 18.79
CA ILE A 485 4.52 -4.70 19.84
C ILE A 485 5.88 -5.33 19.54
N PHE A 486 5.91 -6.62 19.18
CA PHE A 486 7.14 -7.28 18.75
C PHE A 486 7.75 -6.57 17.54
N TYR A 487 6.91 -6.17 16.57
CA TYR A 487 7.34 -5.41 15.41
C TYR A 487 7.96 -4.07 15.79
N PHE A 488 7.27 -3.27 16.61
CA PHE A 488 7.70 -1.97 17.11
C PHE A 488 9.04 -2.05 17.85
N ASN A 489 9.18 -3.00 18.77
CA ASN A 489 10.36 -3.11 19.63
C ASN A 489 11.64 -3.36 18.83
N HIS A 490 11.55 -4.12 17.73
CA HIS A 490 12.70 -4.47 16.91
C HIS A 490 12.81 -3.65 15.62
N LEU A 491 11.82 -2.79 15.32
CA LEU A 491 11.76 -2.03 14.07
C LEU A 491 13.02 -1.17 13.83
N ILE A 492 13.53 -0.53 14.87
CA ILE A 492 14.67 0.37 14.78
C ILE A 492 16.02 -0.36 14.76
N GLU A 493 16.05 -1.65 15.08
CA GLU A 493 17.28 -2.45 15.14
C GLU A 493 17.74 -2.88 13.74
N PHE A 494 16.79 -3.10 12.82
CA PHE A 494 17.07 -3.60 11.47
C PHE A 494 17.09 -2.50 10.41
N LYS A 495 17.95 -2.65 9.40
CA LYS A 495 18.10 -1.70 8.29
C LYS A 495 17.09 -1.93 7.18
N ASN A 496 16.63 -3.17 6.98
CA ASN A 496 15.75 -3.54 5.88
C ASN A 496 14.93 -4.80 6.22
N VAL A 497 14.00 -5.14 5.32
CA VAL A 497 13.10 -6.30 5.47
C VAL A 497 13.86 -7.63 5.52
N ASN A 498 14.99 -7.78 4.82
CA ASN A 498 15.72 -9.05 4.78
C ASN A 498 16.40 -9.35 6.11
N GLU A 499 17.00 -8.35 6.75
CA GLU A 499 17.57 -8.49 8.11
C GLU A 499 16.48 -8.85 9.11
N TYR A 500 15.31 -8.19 9.04
CA TYR A 500 14.17 -8.50 9.89
C TYR A 500 13.68 -9.94 9.63
N ASN A 501 13.55 -10.35 8.37
CA ASN A 501 13.14 -11.72 8.02
C ASN A 501 14.10 -12.77 8.57
N PHE A 502 15.42 -12.55 8.44
CA PHE A 502 16.42 -13.43 9.03
C PHE A 502 16.22 -13.56 10.54
N TYR A 503 15.98 -12.44 11.24
CA TYR A 503 15.66 -12.47 12.65
C TYR A 503 14.40 -13.30 12.95
N LEU A 504 13.27 -13.05 12.26
CA LEU A 504 12.02 -13.79 12.47
C LEU A 504 12.16 -15.30 12.29
N GLN A 505 12.91 -15.73 11.28
CA GLN A 505 13.12 -17.15 10.99
C GLN A 505 13.88 -17.85 12.12
N ASN A 506 14.80 -17.14 12.75
CA ASN A 506 15.74 -17.67 13.74
C ASN A 506 15.37 -17.31 15.20
N ILE A 507 14.17 -16.79 15.45
CA ILE A 507 13.67 -16.59 16.82
C ILE A 507 13.71 -17.93 17.58
N LYS A 508 14.28 -17.89 18.80
CA LYS A 508 14.44 -19.02 19.72
C LYS A 508 15.28 -20.19 19.18
N GLU A 509 16.09 -19.97 18.13
CA GLU A 509 17.09 -20.96 17.75
C GLU A 509 18.15 -21.09 18.86
N ASN A 510 18.66 -22.31 19.04
CA ASN A 510 19.70 -22.54 20.04
C ASN A 510 21.03 -21.89 19.59
N GLU A 511 21.85 -21.53 20.58
CA GLU A 511 23.12 -20.81 20.35
C GLU A 511 24.05 -21.58 19.40
N LYS A 512 24.14 -22.91 19.54
CA LYS A 512 24.94 -23.78 18.66
C LYS A 512 24.51 -23.71 17.19
N ASN A 513 23.21 -23.63 16.92
CA ASN A 513 22.68 -23.49 15.57
C ASN A 513 23.00 -22.10 15.01
N LEU A 514 22.87 -21.05 15.82
CA LEU A 514 23.22 -19.68 15.44
C LEU A 514 24.72 -19.55 15.14
N GLU A 515 25.59 -20.13 15.97
CA GLU A 515 27.03 -20.21 15.72
C GLU A 515 27.33 -20.95 14.41
N ARG A 516 26.67 -22.10 14.18
CA ARG A 516 26.80 -22.83 12.92
C ARG A 516 26.36 -22.00 11.71
N TYR A 517 25.27 -21.24 11.82
CA TYR A 517 24.84 -20.33 10.76
C TYR A 517 25.88 -19.23 10.50
N SER A 518 26.45 -18.63 11.56
CA SER A 518 27.53 -17.64 11.43
C SER A 518 28.73 -18.20 10.68
N GLN A 519 29.20 -19.39 11.08
CA GLN A 519 30.33 -20.07 10.42
C GLN A 519 30.04 -20.39 8.94
N LEU A 520 28.80 -20.77 8.60
CA LEU A 520 28.41 -21.01 7.21
C LEU A 520 28.40 -19.71 6.40
N LEU A 521 27.92 -18.60 6.98
CA LEU A 521 27.92 -17.29 6.34
C LEU A 521 29.34 -16.78 6.07
N GLU A 522 30.27 -16.98 7.01
CA GLU A 522 31.70 -16.66 6.83
C GLU A 522 32.30 -17.45 5.66
N LYS A 523 32.10 -18.78 5.63
CA LYS A 523 32.58 -19.63 4.53
C LYS A 523 32.00 -19.24 3.17
N LEU A 524 30.75 -18.77 3.12
CA LEU A 524 30.12 -18.28 1.90
C LEU A 524 30.70 -16.93 1.45
N GLN A 525 31.02 -16.04 2.39
CA GLN A 525 31.70 -14.79 2.09
C GLN A 525 33.12 -15.02 1.55
N ASP A 526 33.86 -15.94 2.15
CA ASP A 526 35.20 -16.30 1.68
C ASP A 526 35.15 -16.91 0.28
N ASN A 527 34.16 -17.75 -0.01
CA ASN A 527 33.93 -18.26 -1.36
C ASN A 527 33.56 -17.15 -2.37
N LYS A 528 32.78 -16.15 -1.98
CA LYS A 528 32.47 -14.99 -2.85
C LYS A 528 33.72 -14.13 -3.11
N LYS A 529 34.56 -13.91 -2.10
CA LYS A 529 35.85 -13.22 -2.25
C LYS A 529 36.77 -14.00 -3.18
N LEU A 530 36.88 -15.32 -2.99
CA LEU A 530 37.63 -16.22 -3.88
C LEU A 530 37.12 -16.14 -5.31
N ARG A 531 35.80 -16.19 -5.54
CA ARG A 531 35.22 -16.03 -6.90
C ARG A 531 35.56 -14.67 -7.53
N LYS A 532 35.54 -13.58 -6.76
CA LYS A 532 36.01 -12.26 -7.22
C LYS A 532 37.50 -12.28 -7.58
N VAL A 533 38.35 -12.86 -6.74
CA VAL A 533 39.79 -13.00 -7.00
C VAL A 533 40.04 -13.87 -8.24
N TYR A 534 39.35 -15.00 -8.41
CA TYR A 534 39.43 -15.83 -9.61
C TYR A 534 38.93 -15.12 -10.86
N SER A 535 37.88 -14.29 -10.77
CA SER A 535 37.42 -13.49 -11.91
C SER A 535 38.45 -12.43 -12.33
N VAL A 536 39.19 -11.86 -11.38
CA VAL A 536 40.29 -10.92 -11.65
C VAL A 536 41.50 -11.66 -12.23
N ILE A 537 41.88 -12.82 -11.66
CA ILE A 537 42.98 -13.65 -12.16
C ILE A 537 42.70 -14.16 -13.59
N ASN A 538 41.46 -14.55 -13.90
CA ASN A 538 41.10 -15.00 -15.23
C ASN A 538 41.08 -13.86 -16.26
N ASN A 539 40.78 -12.63 -15.84
CA ASN A 539 40.90 -11.45 -16.72
C ASN A 539 42.37 -11.09 -16.98
N ILE A 540 43.27 -11.24 -15.99
CA ILE A 540 44.70 -11.00 -16.14
C ILE A 540 45.38 -12.05 -17.05
N LYS A 541 44.84 -13.27 -17.13
CA LYS A 541 45.36 -14.32 -18.02
C LYS A 541 44.86 -14.21 -19.47
N GLN A 542 43.99 -13.26 -19.77
CA GLN A 542 43.42 -13.02 -21.11
C GLN A 542 43.95 -11.72 -21.76
N GLU A 543 44.84 -10.99 -21.07
CA GLU A 543 45.73 -9.96 -21.62
C GLU A 543 47.12 -10.57 -21.78
#